data_AF-A0A373CK62-F1
#
_entry.id   AF-A0A373CK62-F1
#
_cell.length_a   1.000
_cell.length_b   1.000
_cell.length_c   1.000
_cell.angle_alpha   90.00
_cell.angle_beta   90.00
_cell.angle_gamma   90.00
#
_symmetry.space_group_name_H-M   'P 1'
#
loop_
_entity.id
_entity.type
_entity.pdbx_description
1 polymer ?
#
loop_
_entity_poly.entity_id
_entity_poly.type
_entity_poly.pdbx_seq_one_letter_code
_entity_poly.pdbx_strand_id
1 'polypeptide(L)'
;MSGYLYLDSSGSFLVQLYTDFSGCMDIVLGASECYGIILPENFRTPFFAKTVQEFWQRWHITLGGWLRDYIMYPVLRSNAMRKLNRKLKSKYGKKNCIRDINLHCNVYCMANVWTVAWRSMEVYSGRRNDVLFMHSIR
;
A
#
# COMPACT_ATOMS: atom_id res chain seq x y z
N MET A 1 -6.94 31.09 -10.92
CA MET A 1 -5.62 30.75 -11.49
C MET A 1 -4.77 29.92 -10.52
N SER A 2 -4.55 30.36 -9.27
CA SER A 2 -3.67 29.68 -8.30
C SER A 2 -4.08 28.23 -7.99
N GLY A 3 -5.38 27.95 -7.81
CA GLY A 3 -5.90 26.60 -7.55
C GLY A 3 -5.62 25.55 -8.63
N TYR A 4 -5.57 25.95 -9.91
CA TYR A 4 -5.25 25.04 -11.02
C TYR A 4 -3.79 24.62 -11.02
N LEU A 5 -2.87 25.52 -10.65
CA LEU A 5 -1.44 25.22 -10.52
C LEU A 5 -1.17 24.20 -9.41
N TYR A 6 -1.90 24.26 -8.29
CA TYR A 6 -1.76 23.28 -7.21
C TYR A 6 -2.26 21.88 -7.61
N LEU A 7 -3.35 21.80 -8.37
CA LEU A 7 -3.87 20.53 -8.89
C LEU A 7 -2.92 19.91 -9.91
N ASP A 8 -2.35 20.72 -10.81
CA ASP A 8 -1.39 20.30 -11.82
C ASP A 8 -0.06 19.84 -11.20
N SER A 9 0.40 20.56 -10.17
CA SER A 9 1.58 20.18 -9.37
C SER A 9 1.38 18.85 -8.63
N SER A 10 0.16 18.61 -8.11
CA SER A 10 -0.17 17.37 -7.39
C SER A 10 -0.19 16.16 -8.32
N GLY A 11 -0.74 16.31 -9.53
CA GLY A 11 -0.73 15.26 -10.55
C GLY A 11 0.68 14.92 -11.03
N SER A 12 1.51 15.93 -11.29
CA SER A 12 2.89 15.75 -11.75
C SER A 12 3.77 15.05 -10.70
N PHE A 13 3.58 15.37 -9.41
CA PHE A 13 4.27 14.70 -8.32
C PHE A 13 3.95 13.19 -8.24
N LEU A 14 2.69 12.80 -8.46
CA LEU A 14 2.28 11.40 -8.47
C LEU A 14 2.92 10.62 -9.64
N VAL A 15 3.02 11.24 -10.81
CA VAL A 15 3.68 10.65 -11.99
C VAL A 15 5.18 10.51 -11.75
N GLN A 16 5.82 11.52 -11.14
CA GLN A 16 7.24 11.45 -10.79
C GLN A 16 7.52 10.32 -9.81
N LEU A 17 6.71 10.19 -8.74
CA LEU A 17 6.83 9.11 -7.76
C LEU A 17 6.65 7.73 -8.41
N TYR A 18 5.67 7.58 -9.31
CA TYR A 18 5.46 6.34 -10.05
C TYR A 18 6.67 5.98 -10.91
N THR A 19 7.19 6.96 -11.66
CA THR A 19 8.26 6.73 -12.64
C THR A 19 9.58 6.40 -11.96
N ASP A 20 9.92 7.10 -10.87
CA ASP A 20 11.12 6.85 -10.08
C ASP A 20 11.12 5.44 -9.47
N PHE A 21 9.98 5.06 -8.88
CA PHE A 21 9.85 3.76 -8.23
C PHE A 21 9.73 2.59 -9.23
N SER A 22 9.02 2.78 -10.35
CA SER A 22 8.96 1.79 -11.43
C SER A 22 10.33 1.57 -12.06
N GLY A 23 11.07 2.65 -12.36
CA GLY A 23 12.41 2.56 -12.94
C GLY A 23 13.39 1.84 -12.02
N CYS A 24 13.34 2.10 -10.70
CA CYS A 24 14.12 1.34 -9.72
C CYS A 24 13.81 -0.16 -9.75
N MET A 25 12.53 -0.52 -9.86
CA MET A 25 12.12 -1.93 -9.91
C MET A 25 12.56 -2.62 -11.21
N ASP A 26 12.52 -1.94 -12.35
CA ASP A 26 12.99 -2.49 -13.62
C ASP A 26 14.50 -2.79 -13.59
N ILE A 27 15.30 -1.94 -12.92
CA ILE A 27 16.72 -2.19 -12.67
C ILE A 27 16.91 -3.43 -11.79
N VAL A 28 16.10 -3.59 -10.74
CA VAL A 28 16.17 -4.76 -9.85
C VAL A 28 15.78 -6.04 -10.59
N LEU A 29 14.75 -6.01 -11.45
CA LEU A 29 14.36 -7.12 -12.31
C LEU A 29 15.51 -7.50 -13.26
N GLY A 30 16.06 -6.51 -13.97
CA GLY A 30 17.20 -6.74 -14.87
C GLY A 30 18.43 -7.29 -14.15
N ALA A 31 18.73 -6.80 -12.95
CA ALA A 31 19.81 -7.33 -12.12
C ALA A 31 19.53 -8.78 -11.68
N SER A 32 18.29 -9.11 -11.31
CA SER A 32 17.93 -10.46 -10.88
C SER A 32 18.03 -11.49 -12.00
N GLU A 33 17.66 -11.11 -13.23
CA GLU A 33 17.81 -11.95 -14.42
C GLU A 33 19.30 -12.24 -14.71
N CYS A 34 20.20 -11.28 -14.46
CA CYS A 34 21.65 -11.52 -14.56
C CYS A 34 22.16 -12.59 -13.57
N TYR A 35 21.48 -12.80 -12.44
CA TYR A 35 21.78 -13.85 -11.46
C TYR A 35 20.92 -15.12 -11.66
N GLY A 36 20.11 -15.19 -12.73
CA GLY A 36 19.22 -16.32 -13.01
C GLY A 36 18.04 -16.45 -12.06
N ILE A 37 17.68 -15.37 -11.35
CA ILE A 37 16.55 -15.32 -10.43
C ILE A 37 15.40 -14.59 -11.11
N ILE A 38 14.31 -15.30 -11.38
CA ILE A 38 13.10 -14.71 -12.00
C ILE A 38 12.27 -14.04 -10.90
N LEU A 39 12.29 -12.71 -10.86
CA LEU A 39 11.48 -11.92 -9.94
C LEU A 39 10.12 -11.54 -10.57
N PRO A 40 9.01 -11.57 -9.80
CA PRO A 40 7.72 -11.11 -10.29
C PRO A 40 7.65 -9.58 -10.41
N GLU A 41 6.94 -9.09 -11.43
CA GLU A 41 6.67 -7.66 -11.63
C GLU A 41 5.94 -7.02 -10.43
N ASN A 42 6.40 -5.83 -10.03
CA ASN A 42 5.82 -5.10 -8.89
C ASN A 42 4.63 -4.21 -9.28
N PHE A 43 4.65 -3.63 -10.49
CA PHE A 43 3.63 -2.72 -11.02
C PHE A 43 2.98 -3.30 -12.27
N ARG A 44 1.65 -3.24 -12.37
CA ARG A 44 0.91 -3.62 -13.58
C ARG A 44 -0.11 -2.57 -13.97
N THR A 45 0.32 -1.55 -14.71
CA THR A 45 -0.57 -0.52 -15.29
C THR A 45 -1.60 0.04 -14.29
N PRO A 46 -1.16 0.62 -13.16
CA PRO A 46 -2.06 0.99 -12.06
C PRO A 46 -3.10 2.04 -12.46
N PHE A 47 -2.72 2.98 -13.33
CA PHE A 47 -3.62 4.05 -13.81
C PHE A 47 -4.78 3.55 -14.68
N PHE A 48 -4.74 2.31 -15.18
CA PHE A 48 -5.83 1.69 -15.94
C PHE A 48 -6.84 0.93 -15.05
N ALA A 49 -6.73 1.05 -13.72
CA ALA A 49 -7.66 0.43 -12.80
C ALA A 49 -9.06 1.09 -12.88
N LYS A 50 -10.11 0.28 -12.86
CA LYS A 50 -11.51 0.76 -12.87
C LYS A 50 -12.02 1.11 -11.48
N THR A 51 -11.33 0.65 -10.44
CA THR A 51 -11.68 0.89 -9.03
C THR A 51 -10.44 1.20 -8.21
N VAL A 52 -10.60 1.93 -7.11
CA VAL A 52 -9.52 2.22 -6.16
C VAL A 52 -8.91 0.93 -5.62
N GLN A 53 -9.72 -0.09 -5.36
CA GLN A 53 -9.22 -1.40 -4.92
C GLN A 53 -8.30 -2.04 -5.97
N GLU A 54 -8.69 -2.00 -7.24
CA GLU A 54 -7.90 -2.55 -8.34
C GLU A 54 -6.61 -1.75 -8.57
N PHE A 55 -6.64 -0.43 -8.35
CA PHE A 55 -5.44 0.43 -8.40
C PHE A 55 -4.38 -0.08 -7.42
N TRP A 56 -4.76 -0.29 -6.16
CA TRP A 56 -3.84 -0.77 -5.13
C TRP A 56 -3.33 -2.19 -5.39
N GLN A 57 -4.15 -3.06 -5.96
CA GLN A 57 -3.74 -4.41 -6.36
C GLN A 57 -2.71 -4.40 -7.48
N ARG A 58 -2.73 -3.38 -8.34
CA ARG A 58 -1.81 -3.20 -9.47
C ARG A 58 -0.56 -2.39 -9.13
N TRP A 59 -0.59 -1.63 -8.04
CA TRP A 59 0.49 -0.73 -7.62
C TRP A 59 1.57 -1.45 -6.78
N HIS A 60 1.23 -2.42 -5.94
CA HIS A 60 2.22 -3.14 -5.13
C HIS A 60 1.92 -4.64 -5.10
N ILE A 61 2.17 -5.32 -6.22
CA ILE A 61 1.83 -6.73 -6.41
C ILE A 61 2.67 -7.62 -5.48
N THR A 62 3.99 -7.39 -5.44
CA THR A 62 4.91 -8.24 -4.67
C THR A 62 4.77 -8.02 -3.17
N LEU A 63 4.68 -6.76 -2.73
CA LEU A 63 4.47 -6.42 -1.31
C LEU A 63 3.08 -6.84 -0.82
N GLY A 64 2.04 -6.69 -1.64
CA GLY A 64 0.70 -7.16 -1.33
C GLY A 64 0.61 -8.69 -1.21
N GLY A 65 1.36 -9.42 -2.04
CA GLY A 65 1.55 -10.87 -1.92
C GLY A 65 2.27 -11.24 -0.63
N TRP A 66 3.44 -10.62 -0.38
CA TRP A 66 4.23 -10.86 0.82
C TRP A 66 3.45 -10.61 2.12
N LEU A 67 2.75 -9.48 2.20
CA LEU A 67 1.91 -9.15 3.36
C LEU A 67 0.81 -10.20 3.59
N ARG A 68 0.21 -10.68 2.49
CA ARG A 68 -0.81 -11.73 2.55
C ARG A 68 -0.24 -13.03 3.07
N ASP A 69 0.88 -13.47 2.50
CA ASP A 69 1.51 -14.77 2.75
C ASP A 69 2.16 -14.85 4.12
N TYR A 70 2.83 -13.79 4.55
CA TYR A 70 3.60 -13.78 5.80
C TYR A 70 2.87 -13.17 7.00
N ILE A 71 1.89 -12.28 6.80
CA ILE A 71 1.17 -11.65 7.91
C ILE A 71 -0.28 -12.11 7.92
N MET A 72 -1.01 -11.94 6.81
CA MET A 72 -2.46 -12.18 6.83
C MET A 72 -2.80 -13.65 7.05
N TYR A 73 -2.20 -14.59 6.30
CA TYR A 73 -2.51 -16.02 6.46
C TYR A 73 -2.16 -16.55 7.86
N PRO A 74 -0.99 -16.25 8.46
CA PRO A 74 -0.70 -16.64 9.84
C PRO A 74 -1.68 -16.05 10.86
N VAL A 75 -2.03 -14.77 10.72
CA VAL A 75 -3.01 -14.10 11.59
C VAL A 75 -4.40 -14.73 11.44
N LEU A 76 -4.84 -15.03 10.21
CA LEU A 76 -6.12 -15.67 9.94
C LEU A 76 -6.19 -17.09 10.53
N ARG A 77 -5.07 -17.82 10.49
CA ARG A 77 -4.94 -19.18 11.02
C ARG A 77 -4.78 -19.22 12.54
N SER A 78 -4.44 -18.09 13.17
CA SER A 78 -4.26 -18.00 14.63
C SER A 78 -5.51 -18.46 15.41
N ASN A 79 -5.28 -19.05 16.58
CA ASN A 79 -6.35 -19.56 17.43
C ASN A 79 -7.31 -18.47 17.91
N ALA A 80 -6.80 -17.25 18.12
CA ALA A 80 -7.59 -16.08 18.48
C ALA A 80 -8.56 -15.70 17.35
N MET A 81 -8.05 -15.56 16.12
CA MET A 81 -8.88 -15.20 14.97
C MET A 81 -9.90 -16.30 14.65
N ARG A 82 -9.53 -17.58 14.77
CA ARG A 82 -10.46 -18.72 14.60
C ARG A 82 -11.60 -18.73 15.63
N LYS A 83 -11.35 -18.29 16.87
CA LYS A 83 -12.40 -18.16 17.91
C LYS A 83 -13.33 -16.99 17.59
N LEU A 84 -12.77 -15.85 17.19
CA LEU A 84 -13.53 -14.67 16.77
C LEU A 84 -14.43 -14.98 15.57
N ASN A 85 -13.88 -15.63 14.54
CA ASN A 85 -14.61 -15.99 13.32
C ASN A 85 -15.79 -16.94 13.63
N ARG A 86 -15.61 -17.89 14.56
CA ARG A 86 -16.70 -18.76 15.04
C ARG A 86 -17.82 -17.96 15.72
N LYS A 87 -17.49 -16.96 16.55
CA LYS A 87 -18.46 -16.07 17.20
C LYS A 87 -19.20 -15.19 16.19
N LEU A 88 -18.50 -14.61 15.22
CA LEU A 88 -19.10 -13.74 14.21
C LEU A 88 -20.00 -14.52 13.24
N LYS A 89 -19.61 -15.75 12.89
CA LYS A 89 -20.41 -16.65 12.04
C LYS A 89 -21.77 -17.01 12.67
N SER A 90 -21.84 -17.10 14.00
CA SER A 90 -23.08 -17.29 14.75
C SER A 90 -24.02 -16.07 14.67
N LYS A 91 -23.50 -14.87 14.37
CA LYS A 91 -24.26 -13.62 14.42
C LYS A 91 -24.63 -13.06 13.03
N TYR A 92 -23.79 -13.26 12.01
CA TYR A 92 -23.92 -12.57 10.70
C TYR A 92 -24.01 -13.50 9.46
N GLY A 93 -24.04 -14.82 9.64
CA GLY A 93 -24.17 -15.76 8.51
C GLY A 93 -22.88 -15.98 7.70
N LYS A 94 -22.85 -17.10 6.97
CA LYS A 94 -21.63 -17.81 6.55
C LYS A 94 -20.83 -17.14 5.42
N LYS A 95 -21.48 -16.44 4.49
CA LYS A 95 -20.87 -15.95 3.23
C LYS A 95 -20.37 -14.51 3.31
N ASN A 96 -21.12 -13.60 3.93
CA ASN A 96 -20.76 -12.17 3.99
C ASN A 96 -19.62 -11.93 4.99
N CYS A 97 -19.64 -12.60 6.14
CA CYS A 97 -18.66 -12.41 7.21
C CYS A 97 -17.21 -12.70 6.80
N ILE A 98 -16.96 -13.78 6.05
CA ILE A 98 -15.60 -14.14 5.60
C ILE A 98 -15.09 -13.15 4.54
N ARG A 99 -15.98 -12.68 3.66
CA ARG A 99 -15.63 -11.68 2.64
C ARG A 99 -15.28 -10.34 3.29
N ASP A 100 -16.09 -9.89 4.24
CA ASP A 100 -15.90 -8.59 4.90
C ASP A 100 -14.65 -8.56 5.78
N ILE A 101 -14.35 -9.67 6.48
CA ILE A 101 -13.10 -9.81 7.25
C ILE A 101 -11.87 -9.77 6.34
N ASN A 102 -11.88 -10.54 5.25
CA ASN A 102 -10.73 -10.56 4.32
C ASN A 102 -10.53 -9.19 3.65
N LEU A 103 -11.61 -8.52 3.26
CA LEU A 103 -11.54 -7.20 2.66
C LEU A 103 -11.03 -6.16 3.66
N HIS A 104 -11.57 -6.13 4.88
CA HIS A 104 -11.12 -5.21 5.92
C HIS A 104 -9.65 -5.46 6.30
N CYS A 105 -9.26 -6.70 6.61
CA CYS A 105 -7.87 -6.98 6.98
C CYS A 105 -6.87 -6.57 5.88
N ASN A 106 -7.20 -6.84 4.62
CA ASN A 106 -6.34 -6.48 3.50
C ASN A 106 -6.22 -4.95 3.34
N VAL A 107 -7.36 -4.23 3.35
CA VAL A 107 -7.37 -2.76 3.25
C VAL A 107 -6.66 -2.11 4.45
N TYR A 108 -6.93 -2.56 5.67
CA TYR A 108 -6.30 -2.01 6.87
C TYR A 108 -4.80 -2.24 6.89
N CYS A 109 -4.32 -3.43 6.54
CA CYS A 109 -2.88 -3.70 6.56
C CYS A 109 -2.14 -2.95 5.45
N MET A 110 -2.72 -2.84 4.25
CA MET A 110 -2.15 -2.01 3.19
C MET A 110 -2.12 -0.52 3.59
N ALA A 111 -3.20 -0.02 4.21
CA ALA A 111 -3.25 1.36 4.70
C ALA A 111 -2.19 1.62 5.78
N ASN A 112 -1.98 0.70 6.73
CA ASN A 112 -0.98 0.86 7.77
C ASN A 112 0.45 0.81 7.22
N VAL A 113 0.74 -0.08 6.27
CA VAL A 113 2.05 -0.13 5.60
C VAL A 113 2.32 1.19 4.87
N TRP A 114 1.31 1.75 4.22
CA TRP A 114 1.43 3.04 3.54
C TRP A 114 1.59 4.21 4.50
N THR A 115 0.85 4.24 5.61
CA THR A 115 1.04 5.27 6.65
C THR A 115 2.45 5.22 7.21
N VAL A 116 2.99 4.03 7.46
CA VAL A 116 4.38 3.87 7.95
C VAL A 116 5.38 4.29 6.88
N ALA A 117 5.21 3.86 5.63
CA ALA A 117 6.09 4.26 4.52
C ALA A 117 6.07 5.77 4.29
N TRP A 118 4.89 6.39 4.34
CA TRP A 118 4.72 7.84 4.25
C TRP A 118 5.41 8.56 5.41
N ARG A 119 5.25 8.06 6.64
CA ARG A 119 5.94 8.60 7.83
C ARG A 119 7.45 8.51 7.67
N SER A 120 7.96 7.42 7.12
CA SER A 120 9.39 7.23 6.85
C SER A 120 9.89 8.19 5.76
N MET A 121 9.11 8.45 4.71
CA MET A 121 9.43 9.44 3.70
C MET A 121 9.38 10.89 4.23
N GLU A 122 8.44 11.23 5.13
CA GLU A 122 8.43 12.53 5.83
C GLU A 122 9.72 12.75 6.63
N VAL A 123 10.21 11.71 7.31
CA VAL A 123 11.46 11.75 8.06
C VAL A 123 12.68 11.90 7.14
N TYR A 124 12.72 11.16 6.02
CA TYR A 124 13.81 11.26 5.05
C TYR A 124 13.84 12.58 4.28
N SER A 125 12.67 13.16 4.00
CA SER A 125 12.55 14.45 3.30
C SER A 125 12.80 15.69 4.17
N GLY A 126 13.16 15.51 5.45
CA GLY A 126 13.54 16.62 6.34
C GLY A 126 12.39 17.57 6.71
N ARG A 127 11.15 17.31 6.28
CA ARG A 127 9.95 18.16 6.54
C ARG A 127 9.39 18.06 7.96
N ARG A 128 10.26 17.84 8.96
CA ARG A 128 9.84 17.74 10.36
C ARG A 128 9.71 19.10 11.07
N ASN A 129 10.15 20.20 10.45
CA ASN A 129 10.32 21.49 11.15
C ASN A 129 9.37 22.63 10.73
N ASP A 130 8.60 22.50 9.65
CA ASP A 130 7.85 23.65 9.11
C ASP A 130 6.65 24.04 10.00
N VAL A 131 6.10 23.08 10.76
CA VAL A 131 4.96 23.33 11.66
C VAL A 131 5.41 23.91 13.02
N LEU A 132 6.68 23.72 13.41
CA LEU A 132 7.26 24.29 14.63
C LEU A 132 7.84 25.69 14.40
N PHE A 133 8.24 26.03 13.17
CA PHE A 133 8.79 27.35 12.86
C PHE A 133 7.72 28.47 12.86
N MET A 134 6.46 28.16 12.54
CA MET A 134 5.35 29.12 12.55
C MET A 134 4.89 29.54 13.97
N HIS A 135 5.27 28.80 15.01
CA HIS A 135 4.99 29.16 16.41
C HIS A 135 6.11 29.95 17.09
N SER A 136 7.27 30.10 16.44
CA SER A 136 8.43 30.85 16.94
C SER A 136 8.53 32.28 16.36
N ILE A 137 7.63 32.66 15.45
CA ILE A 137 7.55 34.03 14.88
C ILE A 137 6.21 34.67 15.28
N ARG A 138 5.91 34.62 16.58
CA ARG A 138 4.91 35.49 17.20
C ARG A 138 5.39 35.94 18.57
#